data_AF-A0A383AWL2-F1
#
_entry.id   AF-A0A383AWL2-F1
#
_cell.length_a   1.000
_cell.length_b   1.000
_cell.length_c   1.000
_cell.angle_alpha   90.00
_cell.angle_beta   90.00
_cell.angle_gamma   90.00
#
_symmetry.space_group_name_H-M   'P 1'
#
loop_
_entity.id
_entity.type
_entity.pdbx_description
1 polymer ?
#
loop_
_entity_poly.entity_id
_entity_poly.type
_entity_poly.pdbx_seq_one_letter_code
_entity_poly.pdbx_strand_id
1 'polypeptide(L)'
;MHNKKTLDEWLSWQEQLMEETILLGLDRVQLVYQRLFPDGVPFLAITVGGTNGKGSTIAFIDSIYRESKYKVGCSTSPHLIKYNE
;
A
#
# COMPACT_ATOMS: atom_id res chain seq x y z
N MET A 1 -24.95 -5.59 3.69
CA MET A 1 -23.61 -5.07 4.08
C MET A 1 -23.81 -3.95 5.08
N HIS A 2 -23.26 -4.08 6.29
CA HIS A 2 -23.23 -2.96 7.24
C HIS A 2 -22.39 -1.84 6.59
N ASN A 3 -22.94 -0.63 6.51
CA ASN A 3 -22.27 0.50 5.88
C ASN A 3 -21.17 1.00 6.82
N LYS A 4 -19.91 0.66 6.52
CA LYS A 4 -18.74 1.10 7.29
C LYS A 4 -18.44 2.56 6.97
N LYS A 5 -18.35 3.39 8.00
CA LYS A 5 -18.21 4.84 7.89
C LYS A 5 -16.91 5.35 8.50
N THR A 6 -16.29 4.61 9.42
CA THR A 6 -15.03 5.02 10.08
C THR A 6 -13.84 4.17 9.63
N LEU A 7 -12.62 4.70 9.79
CA LEU A 7 -11.39 3.94 9.51
C LEU A 7 -11.33 2.67 10.36
N ASP A 8 -11.63 2.76 11.65
CA ASP A 8 -11.59 1.62 12.57
C ASP A 8 -12.58 0.52 12.17
N GLU A 9 -13.80 0.88 11.73
CA GLU A 9 -14.78 -0.10 11.22
C GLU A 9 -14.29 -0.83 9.97
N TRP A 10 -13.50 -0.16 9.13
CA TRP A 10 -12.87 -0.77 7.97
C TRP A 10 -11.72 -1.69 8.36
N LEU A 11 -10.85 -1.25 9.28
CA LEU A 11 -9.71 -2.04 9.75
C LEU A 11 -10.17 -3.31 10.47
N SER A 12 -11.10 -3.21 11.43
CA SER A 12 -11.62 -4.37 12.16
C SER A 12 -12.28 -5.41 11.24
N TRP A 13 -12.88 -4.98 10.13
CA TRP A 13 -13.41 -5.93 9.14
C TRP A 13 -12.33 -6.55 8.27
N GLN A 14 -11.31 -5.79 7.86
CA GLN A 14 -10.19 -6.34 7.08
C GLN A 14 -9.44 -7.43 7.86
N GLU A 15 -9.28 -7.25 9.18
CA GLU A 15 -8.65 -8.24 10.06
C GLU A 15 -9.42 -9.57 10.08
N GLN A 16 -10.74 -9.56 9.91
CA GLN A 16 -11.57 -10.77 9.81
C GLN A 16 -11.38 -11.54 8.48
N LEU A 17 -10.82 -10.89 7.46
CA LEU A 17 -10.58 -11.50 6.14
C LEU A 17 -9.21 -12.16 6.02
N MET A 18 -8.30 -11.91 6.97
CA MET A 18 -6.95 -12.44 6.91
C MET A 18 -6.99 -13.95 7.22
N GLU A 19 -6.67 -14.76 6.22
CA GLU A 19 -6.41 -16.18 6.43
C GLU A 19 -5.14 -16.36 7.30
N GLU A 20 -5.09 -17.38 8.16
CA GLU A 20 -3.92 -17.68 9.01
C GLU A 20 -2.64 -17.94 8.19
N THR A 21 -2.77 -18.25 6.90
CA THR A 21 -1.66 -18.55 5.99
C THR A 21 -1.54 -17.48 4.89
N ILE A 22 -0.32 -16.97 4.66
CA ILE A 22 -0.03 -16.07 3.55
C ILE A 22 -0.13 -16.85 2.23
N LEU A 23 -1.20 -16.61 1.48
CA LEU A 23 -1.34 -17.11 0.11
C LEU A 23 -0.65 -16.16 -0.87
N LEU A 24 0.54 -16.57 -1.33
CA LEU A 24 1.27 -15.87 -2.38
C LEU A 24 0.59 -16.05 -3.74
N GLY A 25 0.64 -15.01 -4.57
CA GLY A 25 0.07 -15.00 -5.92
C GLY A 25 -0.56 -13.64 -6.26
N LEU A 26 -0.56 -13.28 -7.54
CA LEU A 26 -1.06 -11.99 -8.00
C LEU A 26 -2.43 -12.07 -8.68
N ASP A 27 -2.93 -13.26 -9.01
CA ASP A 27 -4.12 -13.44 -9.85
C ASP A 27 -5.36 -12.74 -9.28
N ARG A 28 -5.62 -12.91 -7.97
CA ARG A 28 -6.79 -12.33 -7.30
C ARG A 28 -6.74 -10.79 -7.30
N VAL A 29 -5.59 -10.21 -6.93
CA VAL A 29 -5.44 -8.75 -6.84
C VAL A 29 -5.34 -8.12 -8.22
N GLN A 30 -4.78 -8.82 -9.21
CA GLN A 30 -4.68 -8.32 -10.58
C GLN A 30 -6.05 -8.12 -11.24
N LEU A 31 -7.02 -9.00 -10.96
CA LEU A 31 -8.41 -8.82 -11.40
C LEU A 31 -9.04 -7.54 -10.84
N VAL A 32 -8.76 -7.23 -9.57
CA VAL A 32 -9.24 -5.98 -8.93
C VAL A 32 -8.54 -4.77 -9.53
N TYR A 33 -7.22 -4.83 -9.71
CA TYR A 33 -6.43 -3.77 -10.31
C TYR A 33 -6.93 -3.41 -11.71
N GLN A 34 -7.13 -4.39 -12.59
CA GLN A 34 -7.62 -4.16 -13.95
C GLN A 34 -9.01 -3.51 -14.00
N ARG A 35 -9.86 -3.77 -12.99
CA ARG A 35 -11.19 -3.15 -12.89
C ARG A 35 -11.13 -1.71 -12.38
N LEU A 36 -10.21 -1.42 -11.46
CA LEU A 36 -10.05 -0.08 -10.88
C LEU A 36 -9.24 0.86 -11.78
N PHE A 37 -8.27 0.32 -12.50
CA PHE A 37 -7.31 1.04 -13.33
C PHE A 37 -7.23 0.40 -14.72
N PRO A 38 -8.32 0.44 -15.52
CA PRO A 38 -8.34 -0.20 -16.84
C PRO A 38 -7.27 0.35 -17.79
N ASP A 39 -6.93 1.63 -17.66
CA ASP A 39 -5.90 2.32 -18.45
C ASP A 39 -4.54 2.40 -17.74
N GLY A 40 -4.38 1.70 -16.62
CA GLY A 40 -3.22 1.78 -15.73
C GLY A 40 -3.25 2.99 -14.79
N VAL A 41 -2.21 3.10 -13.98
CA VAL A 41 -2.08 4.20 -13.01
C VAL A 41 -1.42 5.42 -13.66
N PRO A 42 -1.90 6.65 -13.40
CA PRO A 42 -1.39 7.87 -14.05
C PRO A 42 -0.12 8.41 -13.35
N PHE A 43 0.72 7.54 -12.82
CA PHE A 43 1.93 7.90 -12.08
C PHE A 43 3.04 6.87 -12.26
N LEU A 44 4.28 7.31 -12.05
CA LEU A 44 5.45 6.44 -12.02
C LEU A 44 5.56 5.75 -10.66
N ALA A 45 5.93 4.47 -10.65
CA ALA A 45 6.12 3.69 -9.44
C ALA A 45 7.57 3.20 -9.33
N ILE A 46 8.15 3.32 -8.13
CA ILE A 46 9.43 2.73 -7.76
C ILE A 46 9.12 1.63 -6.73
N THR A 47 9.50 0.39 -7.03
CA THR A 47 9.28 -0.76 -6.13
C THR A 47 10.58 -1.14 -5.44
N VAL A 48 10.60 -1.14 -4.11
CA VAL A 48 11.76 -1.48 -3.29
C VAL A 48 11.56 -2.86 -2.64
N GLY A 49 12.24 -3.87 -3.18
CA GLY A 49 12.30 -5.22 -2.60
C GLY A 49 13.52 -5.43 -1.70
N GLY A 50 13.49 -6.46 -0.86
CA GLY A 50 14.64 -6.87 -0.04
C GLY A 50 14.27 -7.38 1.35
N THR A 51 15.21 -8.04 2.03
CA THR A 51 15.01 -8.55 3.39
C THR A 51 14.92 -7.40 4.40
N ASN A 52 15.91 -6.50 4.37
CA ASN A 52 16.04 -5.38 5.31
C ASN A 52 16.19 -4.05 4.57
N GLY A 53 15.97 -2.93 5.26
CA GLY A 53 16.27 -1.58 4.74
C GLY A 53 15.25 -1.01 3.73
N LYS A 54 14.13 -1.68 3.46
CA LYS A 54 13.10 -1.21 2.52
C LYS A 54 12.53 0.15 2.93
N GLY A 55 12.08 0.26 4.18
CA GLY A 55 11.47 1.48 4.71
C GLY A 55 12.45 2.66 4.72
N SER A 56 13.69 2.45 5.16
CA SER A 56 14.72 3.51 5.15
C SER A 56 15.12 3.92 3.73
N THR A 57 15.15 2.97 2.78
CA THR A 57 15.40 3.28 1.36
C THR A 57 14.26 4.09 0.76
N ILE A 58 13.01 3.72 1.04
CA ILE A 58 11.83 4.50 0.60
C ILE A 58 11.89 5.90 1.19
N ALA A 59 12.17 6.05 2.49
CA ALA A 59 12.28 7.36 3.14
C ALA A 59 13.40 8.23 2.53
N PHE A 60 14.53 7.63 2.16
CA PHE A 60 15.62 8.33 1.48
C PHE A 60 15.25 8.78 0.06
N ILE A 61 14.54 7.94 -0.69
CA ILE A 61 14.04 8.29 -2.03
C ILE A 61 12.97 9.39 -1.94
N ASP A 62 12.04 9.27 -0.99
CA ASP A 62 10.97 10.23 -0.73
C ASP A 62 11.53 11.62 -0.40
N SER A 63 12.55 11.69 0.47
CA SER A 63 13.16 12.99 0.83
C SER A 63 13.79 13.68 -0.37
N ILE A 64 14.50 12.94 -1.24
CA ILE A 64 15.08 13.49 -2.46
C ILE A 64 13.99 14.04 -3.39
N TYR A 65 12.94 13.27 -3.64
CA TYR A 65 11.90 13.69 -4.58
C TYR A 65 10.97 14.77 -4.02
N ARG A 66 10.79 14.85 -2.69
CA ARG A 66 10.08 15.98 -2.06
C ARG A 66 10.80 17.31 -2.23
N GLU A 67 12.12 17.31 -2.27
CA GLU A 67 12.94 18.50 -2.58
C GLU A 67 12.98 18.84 -4.08
N SER A 68 12.26 18.07 -4.90
CA SER A 68 12.15 18.29 -6.34
C SER A 68 10.74 18.78 -6.72
N LYS A 69 10.44 18.83 -8.02
CA LYS A 69 9.14 19.32 -8.54
C LYS A 69 8.05 18.25 -8.59
N TYR A 70 8.32 17.03 -8.13
CA TYR A 70 7.36 15.93 -8.21
C TYR A 70 6.38 15.92 -7.04
N LYS A 71 5.16 15.46 -7.31
CA LYS A 71 4.24 15.04 -6.26
C LYS A 71 4.56 13.59 -5.91
N VAL A 72 4.88 13.35 -4.65
CA VAL A 72 5.38 12.05 -4.18
C VAL A 72 4.43 11.49 -3.13
N GLY A 73 4.20 10.18 -3.21
CA GLY A 73 3.53 9.40 -2.19
C GLY A 73 4.35 8.15 -1.87
N CYS A 74 4.30 7.73 -0.61
CA CYS A 74 4.97 6.51 -0.14
C CYS A 74 3.95 5.52 0.39
N SER A 75 4.26 4.23 0.26
CA SER A 75 3.52 3.15 0.89
C SER A 75 4.52 2.22 1.56
N THR A 76 4.40 2.10 2.88
CA THR A 76 5.28 1.31 3.75
C THR A 76 4.44 0.41 4.65
N SER A 77 5.06 -0.67 5.13
CA SER A 77 4.43 -1.62 6.06
C SER A 77 5.49 -2.37 6.86
N PRO A 78 5.21 -2.81 8.10
CA PRO A 78 4.01 -2.46 8.88
C PRO A 78 4.06 -1.01 9.39
N HIS A 79 2.99 -0.57 10.06
CA HIS A 79 2.96 0.68 10.83
C HIS A 79 3.37 0.43 12.29
N LEU A 80 3.79 1.47 13.00
CA LEU A 80 4.21 1.37 14.41
C LEU A 80 3.13 1.80 15.41
N ILE A 81 2.42 2.90 15.12
CA ILE A 81 1.48 3.59 16.01
C ILE A 81 0.12 3.77 15.32
N LYS A 82 0.11 4.21 14.05
CA LYS A 82 -1.12 4.52 13.30
C LYS A 82 -1.10 3.88 11.93
N TYR A 83 -2.27 3.38 11.50
CA TYR A 83 -2.40 2.75 10.18
C TYR A 83 -2.02 3.68 9.01
N ASN A 84 -2.29 4.98 9.14
CA ASN A 84 -2.03 6.01 8.14
C ASN A 84 -0.73 6.80 8.41
N GLU A 85 0.34 6.08 8.72
CA GLU A 85 1.73 6.58 8.74
C GLU A 85 2.28 6.94 7.35
#